data_AF-A0A965KEX2-F1
#
_entry.id   AF-A0A965KEX2-F1
#
_cell.length_a   1.000
_cell.length_b   1.000
_cell.length_c   1.000
_cell.angle_alpha   90.00
_cell.angle_beta   90.00
_cell.angle_gamma   90.00
#
_symmetry.space_group_name_H-M   'P 1'
#
loop_
_entity.id
_entity.type
_entity.pdbx_description
1 polymer ?
#
loop_
_entity_poly.entity_id
_entity_poly.type
_entity_poly.pdbx_seq_one_letter_code
_entity_poly.pdbx_strand_id
1 'polypeptide(L)'
;MYQLKKAAWDDANALLESEKHFHFQWSQWRNPIAQDMIAAAHLRILRQRFKADGYSTPTPEQLALAWNRGYEGAKSWNFSPNGYALRVANLFRLSQRGK
;
A
#
# COMPACT_ATOMS: atom_id res chain seq x y z
N MET A 1 12.85 -3.06 -3.84
CA MET A 1 12.55 -1.62 -4.08
C MET A 1 11.09 -1.51 -4.48
N TYR A 2 10.30 -0.70 -3.78
CA TYR A 2 8.88 -0.58 -4.07
C TYR A 2 8.64 0.47 -5.17
N GLN A 3 7.85 0.13 -6.18
CA GLN A 3 7.47 1.05 -7.26
C GLN A 3 6.30 1.96 -6.84
N LEU A 4 6.47 2.68 -5.73
CA LEU A 4 5.48 3.66 -5.26
C LEU A 4 5.48 4.89 -6.17
N LYS A 5 4.28 5.36 -6.54
CA LYS A 5 4.12 6.62 -7.28
C LYS A 5 4.33 7.80 -6.33
N LYS A 6 4.77 8.94 -6.87
CA LYS A 6 4.99 10.20 -6.12
C LYS A 6 3.77 10.62 -5.28
N ALA A 7 2.57 10.52 -5.81
CA ALA A 7 1.35 10.84 -5.04
C ALA A 7 1.17 9.95 -3.79
N ALA A 8 1.45 8.64 -3.90
CA ALA A 8 1.38 7.74 -2.76
C ALA A 8 2.47 8.03 -1.71
N TRP A 9 3.63 8.52 -2.16
CA TRP A 9 4.71 8.98 -1.29
C TRP A 9 4.30 10.23 -0.51
N ASP A 10 3.67 11.19 -1.17
CA ASP A 10 3.24 12.44 -0.54
C ASP A 10 2.10 12.19 0.47
N ASP A 11 1.11 11.36 0.12
CA ASP A 11 0.07 10.90 1.05
C ASP A 11 0.66 10.20 2.29
N ALA A 12 1.64 9.32 2.07
CA ALA A 12 2.31 8.60 3.15
C ALA A 12 3.11 9.55 4.07
N ASN A 13 3.81 10.54 3.50
CA ASN A 13 4.48 11.57 4.28
C ASN A 13 3.50 12.41 5.10
N ALA A 14 2.36 12.81 4.52
CA ALA A 14 1.34 13.57 5.25
C ALA A 14 0.83 12.77 6.47
N LEU A 15 0.64 11.45 6.33
CA LEU A 15 0.32 10.60 7.46
C LEU A 15 1.46 10.57 8.49
N LEU A 16 2.70 10.35 8.06
CA LEU A 16 3.86 10.32 8.95
C LEU A 16 4.03 11.64 9.73
N GLU A 17 3.86 12.78 9.08
CA GLU A 17 3.90 14.10 9.73
C GLU A 17 2.80 14.25 10.79
N SER A 18 1.57 13.81 10.48
CA SER A 18 0.47 13.83 11.45
C SER A 18 0.75 12.97 12.69
N GLU A 19 1.56 11.93 12.51
CA GLU A 19 2.03 11.01 13.56
C GLU A 19 3.34 11.48 14.22
N LYS A 20 3.83 12.68 13.86
CA LYS A 20 5.09 13.26 14.35
C LYS A 20 6.33 12.41 14.01
N HIS A 21 6.29 11.69 12.90
CA HIS A 21 7.43 10.97 12.32
C HIS A 21 8.22 11.85 11.34
N PHE A 22 9.39 11.34 10.91
CA PHE A 22 10.26 12.02 9.94
C PHE A 22 9.61 12.10 8.56
N HIS A 23 9.72 13.26 7.91
CA HIS A 23 9.34 13.46 6.51
C HIS A 23 10.47 13.02 5.58
N PHE A 24 10.18 12.10 4.65
CA PHE A 24 11.18 11.62 3.69
C PHE A 24 11.08 12.37 2.36
N GLN A 25 12.16 13.02 1.94
CA GLN A 25 12.21 13.72 0.66
C GLN A 25 12.12 12.74 -0.51
N TRP A 26 11.46 13.12 -1.61
CA TRP A 26 11.36 12.23 -2.79
C TRP A 26 12.72 11.86 -3.37
N SER A 27 13.74 12.70 -3.25
CA SER A 27 15.12 12.36 -3.65
C SER A 27 15.64 11.09 -2.93
N GLN A 28 15.07 10.74 -1.79
CA GLN A 28 15.37 9.54 -1.02
C GLN A 28 14.59 8.31 -1.52
N TRP A 29 13.92 8.35 -2.67
CA TRP A 29 13.19 7.19 -3.20
C TRP A 29 14.07 5.96 -3.42
N ARG A 30 15.40 6.12 -3.53
CA ARG A 30 16.35 5.00 -3.61
C ARG A 30 16.86 4.50 -2.25
N ASN A 31 16.57 5.21 -1.16
CA ASN A 31 16.97 4.81 0.18
C ASN A 31 16.05 3.68 0.68
N PRO A 32 16.59 2.53 1.11
CA PRO A 32 15.79 1.38 1.52
C PRO A 32 14.95 1.64 2.77
N ILE A 33 15.47 2.39 3.76
CA ILE A 33 14.75 2.72 4.98
C ILE A 33 13.58 3.66 4.68
N ALA A 34 13.81 4.70 3.87
CA ALA A 34 12.75 5.61 3.44
C ALA A 34 11.65 4.85 2.68
N GLN A 35 12.05 3.92 1.81
CA GLN A 35 11.14 3.04 1.08
C GLN A 35 10.27 2.19 2.01
N ASP A 36 10.86 1.54 3.02
CA ASP A 36 10.11 0.73 3.99
C ASP A 36 9.13 1.57 4.82
N MET A 37 9.58 2.75 5.29
CA MET A 37 8.74 3.66 6.09
C MET A 37 7.55 4.19 5.28
N ILE A 38 7.79 4.65 4.06
CA ILE A 38 6.73 5.12 3.16
C ILE A 38 5.80 3.98 2.77
N ALA A 39 6.33 2.79 2.49
CA ALA A 39 5.52 1.63 2.15
C ALA A 39 4.59 1.22 3.30
N ALA A 40 5.11 1.18 4.53
CA ALA A 40 4.33 0.88 5.72
C ALA A 40 3.23 1.92 5.96
N ALA A 41 3.55 3.21 5.85
CA ALA A 41 2.57 4.28 5.96
C ALA A 41 1.50 4.18 4.87
N HIS A 42 1.88 3.94 3.61
CA HIS A 42 0.94 3.79 2.51
C HIS A 42 -0.01 2.59 2.73
N LEU A 43 0.48 1.45 3.20
CA LEU A 43 -0.37 0.29 3.55
C LEU A 43 -1.39 0.64 4.65
N ARG A 44 -1.01 1.46 5.64
CA ARG A 44 -1.93 1.92 6.70
C ARG A 44 -3.03 2.81 6.13
N ILE A 45 -2.69 3.74 5.24
CA ILE A 45 -3.67 4.58 4.52
C ILE A 45 -4.67 3.70 3.76
N LEU A 46 -4.18 2.71 3.00
CA LEU A 46 -5.05 1.81 2.25
C LEU A 46 -6.00 1.05 3.19
N ARG A 47 -5.50 0.52 4.30
CA ARG A 47 -6.33 -0.17 5.31
C ARG A 47 -7.39 0.74 5.93
N GLN A 48 -7.05 1.99 6.22
CA GLN A 48 -8.02 2.98 6.72
C GLN A 48 -9.12 3.27 5.69
N ARG A 49 -8.76 3.45 4.42
CA ARG A 49 -9.73 3.67 3.34
C ARG A 49 -10.66 2.46 3.15
N PHE A 50 -10.10 1.25 3.13
CA PHE A 50 -10.89 0.01 3.11
C PHE A 50 -11.88 -0.06 4.27
N LYS A 51 -11.42 0.23 5.49
CA LYS A 51 -12.29 0.24 6.67
C LYS A 51 -13.41 1.29 6.56
N ALA A 52 -13.11 2.47 6.03
CA ALA A 52 -14.11 3.54 5.82
C ALA A 52 -15.21 3.12 4.83
N ASP A 53 -14.87 2.31 3.82
CA ASP A 53 -15.83 1.73 2.86
C ASP A 53 -16.46 0.41 3.34
N GLY A 54 -16.28 0.02 4.61
CA GLY A 54 -16.90 -1.18 5.19
C GLY A 54 -16.11 -2.48 5.02
N TYR A 55 -14.92 -2.44 4.41
CA TYR A 55 -14.02 -3.59 4.30
C TYR A 55 -13.10 -3.65 5.52
N SER A 56 -13.56 -4.26 6.61
CA SER A 56 -12.77 -4.40 7.85
C SER A 56 -11.55 -5.31 7.71
N THR A 57 -11.63 -6.31 6.82
CA THR A 57 -10.58 -7.30 6.57
C THR A 57 -10.30 -7.43 5.07
N PRO A 58 -9.64 -6.44 4.43
CA PRO A 58 -9.38 -6.50 3.00
C PRO A 58 -8.45 -7.66 2.67
N THR A 59 -8.74 -8.39 1.58
CA THR A 59 -7.93 -9.54 1.17
C THR A 59 -6.56 -9.08 0.64
N PRO A 60 -5.56 -9.98 0.60
CA PRO A 60 -4.27 -9.68 -0.01
C PRO A 60 -4.40 -9.19 -1.47
N GLU A 61 -5.35 -9.72 -2.24
CA GLU A 61 -5.64 -9.26 -3.60
C GLU A 61 -6.15 -7.82 -3.64
N GLN A 62 -7.11 -7.48 -2.77
CA GLN A 62 -7.68 -6.13 -2.71
C GLN A 62 -6.61 -5.10 -2.33
N LEU A 63 -5.76 -5.44 -1.34
CA LEU A 63 -4.62 -4.62 -0.96
C LEU A 63 -3.61 -4.49 -2.10
N ALA A 64 -3.26 -5.59 -2.79
CA ALA A 64 -2.31 -5.55 -3.91
C ALA A 64 -2.85 -4.74 -5.10
N LEU A 65 -4.15 -4.82 -5.39
CA LEU A 65 -4.78 -4.02 -6.44
C LEU A 65 -4.76 -2.53 -6.08
N ALA A 66 -5.15 -2.18 -4.85
CA ALA A 66 -5.15 -0.79 -4.36
C ALA A 66 -3.73 -0.21 -4.29
N TRP A 67 -2.74 -1.02 -3.92
CA TRP A 67 -1.33 -0.66 -3.97
C TRP A 67 -0.88 -0.32 -5.40
N ASN A 68 -1.27 -1.14 -6.38
CA ASN A 68 -0.84 -0.95 -7.77
C ASN A 68 -1.54 0.22 -8.47
N ARG A 69 -2.86 0.37 -8.26
CA ARG A 69 -3.70 1.33 -9.00
C ARG A 69 -4.00 2.61 -8.22
N GLY A 70 -3.72 2.64 -6.92
CA GLY A 70 -4.32 3.59 -5.99
C GLY A 70 -5.72 3.13 -5.58
N TYR A 71 -6.18 3.63 -4.43
CA TYR A 71 -7.44 3.19 -3.82
C TYR A 71 -8.66 3.45 -4.71
N GLU A 72 -8.84 4.67 -5.21
CA GLU A 72 -9.96 5.01 -6.12
C GLU A 72 -9.90 4.24 -7.45
N GLY A 73 -8.69 4.00 -7.95
CA GLY A 73 -8.46 3.19 -9.15
C GLY A 73 -8.80 1.71 -8.96
N ALA A 74 -8.72 1.21 -7.73
CA ALA A 74 -9.17 -0.13 -7.38
C ALA A 74 -10.68 -0.18 -7.10
N LYS A 75 -11.23 0.86 -6.46
CA LYS A 75 -12.67 1.02 -6.17
C LYS A 75 -13.50 1.08 -7.45
N SER A 76 -13.04 1.82 -8.47
CA SER A 76 -13.69 1.84 -9.80
C SER A 76 -13.73 0.48 -10.51
N TRP A 77 -12.89 -0.47 -10.08
CA TRP A 77 -12.88 -1.86 -10.56
C TRP A 77 -13.62 -2.81 -9.61
N ASN A 78 -14.38 -2.26 -8.66
CA ASN A 78 -15.07 -2.99 -7.59
C ASN A 78 -14.12 -3.88 -6.79
N PHE A 79 -12.86 -3.46 -6.65
CA PHE A 79 -11.76 -4.22 -6.07
C PHE A 79 -11.52 -5.61 -6.69
N SER A 80 -11.94 -5.80 -7.95
CA SER A 80 -11.79 -7.07 -8.66
C SER A 80 -10.31 -7.38 -8.93
N PRO A 81 -9.79 -8.55 -8.48
CA PRO A 81 -8.37 -8.88 -8.64
C PRO A 81 -7.97 -8.96 -10.11
N ASN A 82 -6.83 -8.36 -10.45
CA ASN A 82 -6.17 -8.59 -11.74
C ASN A 82 -5.03 -9.62 -11.61
N GLY A 83 -4.42 -10.00 -12.73
CA GLY A 83 -3.32 -10.96 -12.72
C GLY A 83 -2.09 -10.53 -11.91
N TYR A 84 -1.90 -9.23 -11.65
CA TYR A 84 -0.87 -8.76 -10.72
C TYR A 84 -1.27 -9.03 -9.27
N ALA A 85 -2.49 -8.63 -8.88
CA ALA A 85 -3.01 -8.80 -7.53
C ALA A 85 -3.03 -10.28 -7.10
N LEU A 86 -3.44 -11.17 -7.99
CA LEU A 86 -3.42 -12.62 -7.75
C LEU A 86 -2.00 -13.15 -7.50
N ARG A 87 -1.02 -12.72 -8.32
CA ARG A 87 0.38 -13.13 -8.15
C ARG A 87 0.95 -12.68 -6.81
N VAL A 88 0.73 -11.41 -6.43
CA VAL A 88 1.20 -10.87 -5.14
C VAL A 88 0.54 -11.58 -3.97
N ALA A 89 -0.77 -11.80 -4.03
CA ALA A 89 -1.50 -12.51 -2.99
C ALA A 89 -1.00 -13.95 -2.80
N ASN A 90 -0.67 -14.66 -3.89
CA ASN A 90 -0.10 -16.00 -3.83
C ASN A 90 1.28 -16.00 -3.13
N LEU A 91 2.15 -15.04 -3.45
CA LEU A 91 3.43 -14.89 -2.76
C LEU A 91 3.24 -14.63 -1.27
N PHE A 92 2.30 -13.76 -0.91
CA PHE A 92 1.96 -13.51 0.49
C PHE A 92 1.52 -14.79 1.20
N ARG A 93 0.58 -15.55 0.64
CA ARG A 93 0.12 -16.82 1.22
C ARG A 93 1.24 -17.85 1.37
N LEU A 94 2.12 -17.96 0.38
CA LEU A 94 3.29 -18.86 0.44
C LEU A 94 4.22 -18.47 1.60
N SER A 95 4.45 -17.17 1.82
CA SER A 95 5.28 -16.68 2.93
C SER A 95 4.71 -16.98 4.33
N GLN A 96 3.40 -17.17 4.44
CA GLN A 96 2.75 -17.54 5.71
C GLN A 96 2.83 -19.05 6.00
N ARG A 97 2.96 -19.90 4.97
CA ARG A 97 3.04 -21.37 5.14
C ARG A 97 4.36 -21.86 5.71
N GLY A 98 5.42 -21.05 5.65
CA GLY A 98 6.73 -21.35 6.23
C GLY A 98 6.90 -20.87 7.67
N LYS A 99 5.81 -20.41 8.31
CA LYS A 99 5.75 -20.04 9.73
C LYS A 99 4.87 -21.05 10.47
#